data_AF-A0A1W1VJZ8-F1
#
_entry.id   AF-A0A1W1VJZ8-F1
#
_cell.length_a   1.000
_cell.length_b   1.000
_cell.length_c   1.000
_cell.angle_alpha   90.00
_cell.angle_beta   90.00
_cell.angle_gamma   90.00
#
_symmetry.space_group_name_H-M   'P 1'
#
loop_
_entity.id
_entity.type
_entity.pdbx_description
1 polymer ?
#
loop_
_entity_poly.entity_id
_entity_poly.type
_entity_poly.pdbx_seq_one_letter_code
_entity_poly.pdbx_strand_id
1 'polypeptide(L)'
;MDNARKKLEEVKNDYENVLNSVNEGLNSAMNEGLSELSVYDNHPGDIGTEMYEREKDIGTRVYLENQIKKVEDAFHNLDKGKYGICEQCQKQIPKERLEILPFTTMCVNCSQQFSEDEYNHYKRPVEQQIVKPPFNEQSIDSNLSGFDGEDAWAQVAYYGTSETPYETGAIDYKDMYNDQE
;
A
#
# COMPACT_ATOMS: atom_id res chain seq x y z
N MET A 1 32.85 14.36 9.64
CA MET A 1 32.74 12.99 9.09
C MET A 1 32.17 12.07 10.16
N ASP A 2 32.72 12.06 11.37
CA ASP A 2 32.27 11.19 12.47
C ASP A 2 30.79 11.36 12.87
N ASN A 3 30.27 12.59 12.89
CA ASN A 3 28.85 12.85 13.19
C ASN A 3 27.90 12.26 12.12
N ALA A 4 28.28 12.33 10.83
CA ALA A 4 27.46 11.78 9.75
C ALA A 4 27.43 10.24 9.80
N ARG A 5 28.58 9.60 10.08
CA ARG A 5 28.68 8.16 10.24
C ARG A 5 27.82 7.66 11.42
N LYS A 6 27.89 8.35 12.55
CA LYS A 6 27.08 8.03 13.74
C LYS A 6 25.57 8.11 13.46
N LYS A 7 25.12 9.17 12.77
CA LYS A 7 23.70 9.32 12.40
C LYS A 7 23.22 8.23 11.45
N LEU A 8 24.05 7.83 10.48
CA LEU A 8 23.70 6.72 9.58
C LEU A 8 23.60 5.38 10.31
N GLU A 9 24.46 5.16 11.31
CA GLU A 9 24.43 3.95 12.14
C GLU A 9 23.17 3.90 13.02
N GLU A 10 22.78 5.03 13.63
CA GLU A 10 21.53 5.17 14.36
C GLU A 10 20.32 4.84 13.46
N VAL A 11 20.23 5.48 12.29
CA VAL A 11 19.14 5.22 11.33
C VAL A 11 19.14 3.78 10.83
N LYS A 12 20.31 3.17 10.60
CA LYS A 12 20.41 1.77 10.18
C LYS A 12 19.83 0.85 11.25
N ASN A 13 20.25 1.03 12.51
CA ASN A 13 19.76 0.22 13.62
C ASN A 13 18.25 0.38 13.81
N ASP A 14 17.71 1.60 13.67
CA ASP A 14 16.28 1.84 13.76
C ASP A 14 15.50 1.07 12.68
N TYR A 15 15.96 1.11 11.42
CA TYR A 15 15.32 0.35 10.35
C TYR A 15 15.45 -1.15 10.52
N GLU A 16 16.60 -1.66 10.99
CA GLU A 16 16.79 -3.08 11.27
C GLU A 16 15.88 -3.55 12.41
N ASN A 17 15.69 -2.76 13.46
CA ASN A 17 14.78 -3.07 14.55
C ASN A 17 13.33 -3.18 14.08
N VAL A 18 12.87 -2.22 13.26
CA VAL A 18 11.51 -2.25 12.69
C VAL A 18 11.37 -3.39 11.68
N LEU A 19 12.40 -3.67 10.88
CA LEU A 19 12.37 -4.79 9.93
C LEU A 19 12.24 -6.13 10.66
N ASN A 20 12.95 -6.30 11.78
CA ASN A 20 12.87 -7.51 12.60
C ASN A 20 11.47 -7.68 13.20
N SER A 21 10.86 -6.62 13.73
CA SER A 21 9.49 -6.71 14.28
C SER A 21 8.45 -7.03 13.20
N VAL A 22 8.58 -6.44 12.01
CA VAL A 22 7.70 -6.77 10.86
C VAL A 22 7.90 -8.22 10.43
N ASN A 23 9.15 -8.71 10.39
CA ASN A 23 9.42 -10.10 10.04
C ASN A 23 8.89 -11.08 11.09
N GLU A 24 8.95 -10.75 12.39
CA GLU A 24 8.34 -11.55 13.45
C GLU A 24 6.83 -11.67 13.23
N GLY A 25 6.13 -10.56 12.95
CA GLY A 25 4.70 -10.57 12.61
C GLY A 25 4.39 -11.39 11.34
N LEU A 26 5.20 -11.27 10.30
CA LEU A 26 5.01 -12.03 9.05
C LEU A 26 5.32 -13.53 9.21
N ASN A 27 6.18 -13.91 10.15
CA ASN A 27 6.51 -15.31 10.44
C ASN A 27 5.40 -16.02 11.23
N SER A 28 4.55 -15.26 11.92
CA SER A 28 3.33 -15.80 12.52
C SER A 28 2.37 -16.32 11.45
N ALA A 29 1.69 -17.41 11.81
CA ALA A 29 0.64 -17.97 10.96
C ALA A 29 -0.52 -16.96 10.86
N MET A 30 -1.09 -16.80 9.67
CA MET A 30 -2.24 -15.91 9.44
C MET A 30 -3.42 -16.22 10.38
N ASN A 31 -3.58 -17.49 10.75
CA ASN A 31 -4.59 -17.97 11.69
C ASN A 31 -4.43 -17.38 13.10
N GLU A 32 -3.23 -16.94 13.50
CA GLU A 32 -3.02 -16.27 14.78
C GLU A 32 -3.70 -14.89 14.82
N GLY A 33 -3.73 -14.16 13.70
CA GLY A 33 -4.45 -12.88 13.57
C GLY A 33 -5.96 -13.05 13.61
N LEU A 34 -6.47 -14.16 13.05
CA LEU A 34 -7.89 -14.53 13.11
C LEU A 34 -8.31 -15.15 14.45
N SER A 35 -7.38 -15.42 15.37
CA SER A 35 -7.62 -16.12 16.65
C SER A 35 -8.32 -17.48 16.51
N GLU A 36 -8.26 -18.10 15.34
CA GLU A 36 -9.01 -19.31 15.00
C GLU A 36 -8.09 -20.35 14.34
N LEU A 37 -8.34 -21.64 14.58
CA LEU A 37 -7.53 -22.71 14.00
C LEU A 37 -7.76 -22.90 12.49
N SER A 38 -8.91 -22.47 11.96
CA SER A 38 -9.28 -22.67 10.56
C SER A 38 -9.82 -21.40 9.91
N VAL A 39 -9.36 -21.12 8.69
CA VAL A 39 -9.84 -20.00 7.85
C VAL A 39 -11.25 -20.27 7.30
N TYR A 40 -11.69 -21.53 7.26
CA TYR A 40 -12.94 -21.95 6.59
C TYR A 40 -14.21 -21.46 7.30
N ASP A 41 -14.17 -21.29 8.62
CA ASP A 41 -15.32 -20.82 9.43
C ASP A 41 -15.36 -19.29 9.60
N ASN A 42 -14.41 -18.56 8.98
CA ASN A 42 -14.34 -17.11 9.08
C ASN A 42 -15.18 -16.42 8.00
N HIS A 43 -15.75 -15.27 8.35
CA HIS A 43 -16.45 -14.44 7.38
C HIS A 43 -15.45 -13.94 6.31
N PRO A 44 -15.79 -13.97 5.01
CA PRO A 44 -14.87 -13.56 3.93
C PRO A 44 -14.27 -12.15 4.12
N GLY A 45 -15.01 -11.25 4.76
CA GLY A 45 -14.54 -9.90 5.11
C GLY A 45 -13.42 -9.88 6.15
N ASP A 46 -13.43 -10.79 7.12
CA ASP A 46 -12.39 -10.89 8.15
C ASP A 46 -11.09 -11.44 7.53
N ILE A 47 -11.23 -12.44 6.66
CA ILE A 47 -10.12 -12.97 5.85
C ILE A 47 -9.53 -11.86 4.98
N GLY A 48 -10.38 -11.07 4.33
CA GLY A 48 -9.95 -9.94 3.51
C GLY A 48 -9.18 -8.88 4.31
N THR A 49 -9.64 -8.58 5.52
CA THR A 49 -8.98 -7.64 6.43
C THR A 49 -7.61 -8.14 6.87
N GLU A 50 -7.50 -9.39 7.28
CA GLU A 50 -6.23 -10.01 7.67
C GLU A 50 -5.26 -10.11 6.49
N MET A 51 -5.74 -10.46 5.29
CA MET A 51 -4.93 -10.46 4.08
C MET A 51 -4.37 -9.06 3.77
N TYR A 52 -5.21 -8.03 3.88
CA TYR A 52 -4.80 -6.66 3.65
C TYR A 52 -3.70 -6.20 4.62
N GLU A 53 -3.84 -6.49 5.92
CA GLU A 53 -2.80 -6.15 6.90
C GLU A 53 -1.49 -6.90 6.60
N ARG A 54 -1.56 -8.18 6.19
CA ARG A 54 -0.38 -8.95 5.79
C ARG A 54 0.30 -8.39 4.53
N GLU A 55 -0.47 -7.93 3.54
CA GLU A 55 0.07 -7.28 2.34
C GLU A 55 0.76 -5.95 2.68
N LYS A 56 0.17 -5.16 3.58
CA LYS A 56 0.76 -3.93 4.10
C LYS A 56 2.09 -4.18 4.82
N ASP A 57 2.18 -5.25 5.61
CA ASP A 57 3.44 -5.64 6.26
C ASP A 57 4.49 -6.05 5.23
N ILE A 58 4.12 -6.80 4.18
CA ILE A 58 5.02 -7.12 3.07
C ILE A 58 5.52 -5.86 2.38
N GLY A 59 4.64 -4.90 2.10
CA GLY A 59 5.00 -3.60 1.52
C GLY A 59 5.97 -2.82 2.41
N THR A 60 5.71 -2.82 3.72
CA THR A 60 6.56 -2.19 4.72
C THR A 60 7.95 -2.83 4.78
N ARG A 61 8.03 -4.18 4.74
CA ARG A 61 9.29 -4.92 4.67
C ARG A 61 10.13 -4.51 3.46
N VAL A 62 9.53 -4.54 2.27
CA VAL A 62 10.22 -4.17 1.01
C VAL A 62 10.68 -2.71 1.06
N TYR A 63 9.87 -1.81 1.63
CA TYR A 63 10.26 -0.43 1.82
C TYR A 63 11.49 -0.31 2.73
N LEU A 64 11.50 -0.98 3.89
CA LEU A 64 12.60 -0.94 4.86
C LEU A 64 13.90 -1.52 4.28
N GLU A 65 13.84 -2.65 3.59
CA GLU A 65 14.99 -3.23 2.89
C GLU A 65 15.61 -2.24 1.90
N ASN A 66 14.78 -1.52 1.14
CA ASN A 66 15.24 -0.47 0.23
C ASN A 66 15.87 0.73 0.97
N GLN A 67 15.34 1.12 2.14
CA GLN A 67 15.96 2.20 2.93
C GLN A 67 17.31 1.78 3.52
N ILE A 68 17.42 0.55 4.05
CA ILE A 68 18.69 0.01 4.55
C ILE A 68 19.74 0.02 3.44
N LYS A 69 19.37 -0.41 2.22
CA LYS A 69 20.27 -0.34 1.06
C LYS A 69 20.75 1.08 0.77
N LYS A 70 19.87 2.09 0.82
CA LYS A 70 20.26 3.50 0.65
C LYS A 70 21.23 3.97 1.75
N VAL A 71 21.05 3.52 2.98
CA VAL A 71 21.96 3.81 4.09
C VAL A 71 23.34 3.18 3.83
N GLU A 72 23.38 1.95 3.31
CA GLU A 72 24.63 1.27 2.92
C GLU A 72 25.35 1.99 1.77
N ASP A 73 24.61 2.46 0.77
CA ASP A 73 25.16 3.30 -0.31
C ASP A 73 25.74 4.61 0.24
N ALA A 74 25.10 5.21 1.24
CA ALA A 74 25.61 6.41 1.91
C ALA A 74 26.92 6.14 2.68
N PHE A 75 27.05 4.98 3.33
CA PHE A 75 28.31 4.55 3.95
C PHE A 75 29.42 4.38 2.91
N HIS A 76 29.13 3.76 1.78
CA HIS A 76 30.11 3.62 0.68
C HIS A 76 30.57 4.98 0.14
N ASN A 77 29.64 5.93 0.03
CA ASN A 77 29.94 7.29 -0.40
C ASN A 77 30.76 8.07 0.64
N LEU A 78 30.58 7.81 1.95
CA LEU A 78 31.44 8.34 3.00
C LEU A 78 32.88 7.81 2.87
N ASP A 79 33.04 6.50 2.69
CA ASP A 79 34.36 5.86 2.58
C ASP A 79 35.12 6.33 1.32
N LYS A 80 34.39 6.65 0.23
CA LYS A 80 34.95 7.24 -0.99
C LYS A 80 35.17 8.75 -0.93
N GLY A 81 34.76 9.42 0.15
CA GLY A 81 34.82 10.88 0.28
C GLY A 81 33.87 11.64 -0.66
N LYS A 82 32.83 10.99 -1.18
CA LYS A 82 31.80 11.58 -2.06
C LYS A 82 30.51 11.96 -1.33
N TYR A 83 30.47 11.75 -0.03
CA TYR A 83 29.30 12.07 0.79
C TYR A 83 28.92 13.55 0.71
N GLY A 84 27.63 13.83 0.52
CA GLY A 84 27.11 15.19 0.38
C GLY A 84 27.28 15.79 -1.03
N ILE A 85 27.63 14.99 -2.04
CA ILE A 85 27.63 15.39 -3.46
C ILE A 85 26.49 14.66 -4.16
N CYS A 86 25.66 15.40 -4.90
CA CYS A 86 24.55 14.82 -5.65
C CYS A 86 25.04 13.97 -6.82
N GLU A 87 24.56 12.74 -6.93
CA GLU A 87 24.99 11.81 -8.01
C GLU A 87 24.60 12.30 -9.42
N GLN A 88 23.46 12.98 -9.57
CA GLN A 88 22.99 13.51 -10.86
C GLN A 88 23.69 14.80 -11.28
N CYS A 89 23.59 15.85 -10.47
CA CYS A 89 24.09 17.18 -10.85
C CYS A 89 25.49 17.51 -10.34
N GLN A 90 26.11 16.62 -9.55
CA GLN A 90 27.45 16.79 -8.96
C GLN A 90 27.60 18.05 -8.08
N LYS A 91 26.47 18.66 -7.66
CA LYS A 91 26.44 19.80 -6.74
C LYS A 91 26.41 19.31 -5.29
N GLN A 92 26.88 20.16 -4.38
CA GLN A 92 26.79 19.91 -2.94
C GLN A 92 25.33 19.83 -2.49
N ILE A 93 25.01 18.83 -1.67
CA ILE A 93 23.72 18.65 -1.03
C ILE A 93 23.65 19.60 0.18
N PRO A 94 22.57 20.38 0.35
CA PRO A 94 22.41 21.24 1.52
C PRO A 94 22.55 20.48 2.83
N LYS A 95 23.29 21.04 3.80
CA LYS A 95 23.52 20.39 5.11
C LYS A 95 22.22 20.11 5.86
N GLU A 96 21.27 21.05 5.81
CA GLU A 96 19.93 20.91 6.40
C GLU A 96 19.21 19.64 5.89
N ARG A 97 19.38 19.31 4.60
CA ARG A 97 18.82 18.09 4.02
C ARG A 97 19.52 16.84 4.55
N LEU A 98 20.84 16.85 4.67
CA LEU A 98 21.62 15.73 5.22
C LEU A 98 21.39 15.55 6.73
N GLU A 99 20.95 16.60 7.43
CA GLU A 99 20.58 16.50 8.84
C GLU A 99 19.25 15.77 9.05
N ILE A 100 18.29 15.95 8.13
CA ILE A 100 16.97 15.29 8.15
C ILE A 100 17.03 13.91 7.49
N LEU A 101 17.69 13.81 6.33
CA LEU A 101 17.81 12.60 5.53
C LEU A 101 19.30 12.30 5.27
N PRO A 102 20.00 11.68 6.24
CA PRO A 102 21.45 11.48 6.17
C PRO A 102 21.88 10.52 5.06
N PHE A 103 20.99 9.64 4.59
CA PHE A 103 21.26 8.64 3.55
C PHE A 103 20.95 9.11 2.12
N THR A 104 20.53 10.37 1.92
CA THR A 104 20.17 10.85 0.58
C THR A 104 21.42 11.06 -0.30
N THR A 105 21.41 10.49 -1.51
CA THR A 105 22.47 10.68 -2.52
C THR A 105 22.15 11.80 -3.53
N MET A 106 20.98 12.44 -3.38
CA MET A 106 20.44 13.40 -4.35
C MET A 106 20.02 14.72 -3.72
N CYS A 107 20.20 15.82 -4.47
CA CYS A 107 19.67 17.13 -4.09
C CYS A 107 18.15 17.20 -4.34
N VAL A 108 17.48 18.19 -3.74
CA VAL A 108 16.02 18.38 -3.84
C VAL A 108 15.56 18.46 -5.30
N ASN A 109 16.21 19.28 -6.11
CA ASN A 109 15.83 19.50 -7.51
C ASN A 109 15.92 18.21 -8.34
N CYS A 110 17.01 17.45 -8.20
CA CYS A 110 17.16 16.19 -8.93
C CYS A 110 16.20 15.13 -8.40
N SER A 111 16.00 15.06 -7.08
CA SER A 111 15.02 14.15 -6.47
C SER A 111 13.61 14.42 -6.99
N GLN A 112 13.24 15.69 -7.18
CA GLN A 112 11.93 16.07 -7.70
C GLN A 112 11.76 15.67 -9.17
N GLN A 113 12.77 15.90 -10.01
CA GLN A 113 12.76 15.48 -11.42
C GLN A 113 12.58 13.98 -11.57
N PHE A 114 13.32 13.18 -10.77
CA PHE A 114 13.13 11.72 -10.77
C PHE A 114 11.72 11.32 -10.33
N SER A 115 11.15 11.98 -9.32
CA SER A 115 9.78 11.64 -8.91
C SER A 115 8.75 11.96 -9.98
N GLU A 116 8.92 13.05 -10.73
CA GLU A 116 8.03 13.41 -11.84
C GLU A 116 8.13 12.39 -13.00
N ASP A 117 9.31 11.83 -13.24
CA ASP A 117 9.53 10.76 -14.22
C ASP A 117 9.04 9.39 -13.72
N GLU A 118 9.17 9.09 -12.42
CA GLU A 118 8.71 7.84 -11.80
C GLU A 118 7.18 7.78 -11.67
N TYR A 119 6.51 8.92 -11.53
CA TYR A 119 5.04 9.03 -11.69
C TYR A 119 4.57 8.67 -13.11
N ASN A 120 5.46 8.63 -14.10
CA ASN A 120 5.18 8.10 -15.44
C ASN A 120 5.56 6.62 -15.62
N HIS A 121 6.19 5.98 -14.63
CA HIS A 121 6.64 4.58 -14.73
C HIS A 121 5.49 3.58 -14.55
N TYR A 122 4.50 3.89 -13.71
CA TYR A 122 3.15 3.35 -13.88
C TYR A 122 2.41 4.28 -14.84
N LYS A 123 2.69 4.18 -16.15
CA LYS A 123 1.64 4.48 -17.12
C LYS A 123 0.50 3.56 -16.75
N ARG A 124 -0.44 4.08 -15.96
CA ARG A 124 -1.68 3.41 -15.66
C ARG A 124 -2.20 2.85 -16.98
N PRO A 125 -2.68 1.60 -16.99
CA PRO A 125 -3.18 0.98 -18.21
C PRO A 125 -4.05 2.00 -18.96
N VAL A 126 -3.97 2.04 -20.30
CA VAL A 126 -4.76 3.00 -21.09
C VAL A 126 -6.25 2.90 -20.75
N GLU A 127 -6.67 1.72 -20.31
CA GLU A 127 -7.98 1.39 -19.76
C GLU A 127 -8.37 2.32 -18.60
N GLN A 128 -7.47 2.64 -17.66
CA GLN A 128 -7.75 3.56 -16.54
C GLN A 128 -7.97 5.02 -16.95
N GLN A 129 -7.49 5.44 -18.13
CA GLN A 129 -7.83 6.76 -18.66
C GLN A 129 -9.28 6.81 -19.17
N ILE A 130 -9.85 5.64 -19.46
CA ILE A 130 -11.23 5.45 -19.94
C ILE A 130 -12.15 5.04 -18.78
N VAL A 131 -11.61 4.45 -17.71
CA VAL A 131 -12.32 4.24 -16.44
C VAL A 131 -12.59 5.60 -15.77
N LYS A 132 -13.62 6.28 -16.27
CA LYS A 132 -14.40 7.22 -15.48
C LYS A 132 -15.05 6.44 -14.34
N PRO A 133 -15.21 7.00 -13.13
CA PRO A 133 -15.79 6.26 -12.00
C PRO A 133 -17.13 5.64 -12.44
N PRO A 134 -17.29 4.30 -12.47
CA PRO A 134 -18.48 3.70 -13.06
C PRO A 134 -19.58 3.34 -12.06
N PHE A 135 -19.45 3.72 -10.77
CA PHE A 135 -20.38 3.25 -9.73
C PHE A 135 -21.11 4.35 -8.96
N ASN A 136 -20.94 5.63 -9.32
CA ASN A 136 -21.49 6.73 -8.52
C ASN A 136 -22.32 7.76 -9.31
N GLU A 137 -22.62 7.53 -10.58
CA GLU A 137 -23.55 8.39 -11.32
C GLU A 137 -24.95 7.76 -11.37
N GLN A 138 -25.76 8.10 -10.37
CA GLN A 138 -27.23 8.02 -10.38
C GLN A 138 -27.85 8.99 -11.41
N SER A 139 -27.30 9.09 -12.62
CA SER A 139 -27.79 10.06 -13.60
C SER A 139 -27.74 9.50 -15.02
N ILE A 140 -28.49 8.44 -15.25
CA ILE A 140 -29.17 8.30 -16.54
C ILE A 140 -30.62 8.68 -16.28
N ASP A 141 -30.93 9.95 -16.55
CA ASP A 141 -32.26 10.54 -16.77
C ASP A 141 -33.43 9.95 -15.95
N SER A 142 -34.04 10.76 -15.07
CA SER A 142 -35.21 10.40 -14.24
C SER A 142 -36.44 9.82 -14.99
N ASN A 143 -36.39 9.75 -16.33
CA ASN A 143 -37.40 9.17 -17.20
C ASN A 143 -36.95 7.90 -17.96
N LEU A 144 -35.77 7.34 -17.66
CA LEU A 144 -35.31 6.09 -18.25
C LEU A 144 -35.39 4.96 -17.20
N SER A 145 -36.52 4.24 -17.17
CA SER A 145 -36.58 2.91 -16.52
C SER A 145 -35.70 1.93 -17.32
N GLY A 146 -34.40 2.01 -17.11
CA GLY A 146 -33.40 1.14 -17.70
C GLY A 146 -32.55 0.52 -16.62
N PHE A 147 -31.97 -0.65 -16.94
CA PHE A 147 -31.10 -1.40 -16.06
C PHE A 147 -29.95 -0.54 -15.53
N ASP A 148 -29.97 -0.26 -14.23
CA ASP A 148 -28.96 0.58 -13.58
C ASP A 148 -27.98 -0.24 -12.72
N GLY A 149 -27.15 0.45 -11.94
CA GLY A 149 -26.17 -0.20 -11.07
C GLY A 149 -26.81 -0.97 -9.91
N GLU A 150 -27.98 -0.54 -9.45
CA GLU A 150 -28.75 -1.20 -8.40
C GLU A 150 -29.39 -2.48 -8.95
N ASP A 151 -30.02 -2.41 -10.12
CA ASP A 151 -30.56 -3.57 -10.83
C ASP A 151 -29.48 -4.62 -11.15
N ALA A 152 -28.30 -4.15 -11.57
CA ALA A 152 -27.15 -5.01 -11.85
C ALA A 152 -26.66 -5.73 -10.61
N TRP A 153 -26.63 -5.04 -9.48
CA TRP A 153 -26.24 -5.64 -8.21
C TRP A 153 -27.29 -6.64 -7.73
N ALA A 154 -28.58 -6.28 -7.75
CA ALA A 154 -29.69 -7.15 -7.30
C ALA A 154 -29.75 -8.48 -8.08
N GLN A 155 -29.55 -8.45 -9.41
CA GLN A 155 -29.52 -9.67 -10.23
C GLN A 155 -28.39 -10.63 -9.86
N VAL A 156 -27.22 -10.10 -9.50
CA VAL A 156 -26.07 -10.93 -9.08
C VAL A 156 -26.27 -11.41 -7.65
N ALA A 157 -26.81 -10.56 -6.77
CA ALA A 157 -27.08 -10.89 -5.37
C ALA A 157 -28.07 -12.06 -5.24
N TYR A 158 -28.98 -12.26 -6.19
CA TYR A 158 -29.87 -13.43 -6.26
C TYR A 158 -29.11 -14.77 -6.28
N TYR A 159 -27.92 -14.82 -6.90
CA TYR A 159 -27.10 -16.04 -6.96
C TYR A 159 -26.26 -16.27 -5.69
N GLY A 160 -26.36 -15.38 -4.71
CA GLY A 160 -25.68 -15.44 -3.43
C GLY A 160 -24.66 -14.31 -3.27
N THR A 161 -24.61 -13.77 -2.06
CA THR A 161 -23.58 -12.85 -1.58
C THR A 161 -22.74 -13.55 -0.52
N SER A 162 -21.69 -12.88 -0.02
CA SER A 162 -20.95 -13.35 1.14
C SER A 162 -21.73 -13.21 2.46
N GLU A 163 -22.87 -12.52 2.44
CA GLU A 163 -23.69 -12.30 3.64
C GLU A 163 -24.55 -13.53 3.94
N THR A 164 -24.87 -13.72 5.22
CA THR A 164 -25.78 -14.75 5.67
C THR A 164 -27.17 -14.18 5.97
N PRO A 165 -28.27 -14.98 5.91
CA PRO A 165 -29.61 -14.51 6.26
C PRO A 165 -29.69 -13.93 7.68
N TYR A 166 -28.83 -14.42 8.58
CA TYR A 166 -28.71 -13.89 9.94
C TYR A 166 -28.21 -12.45 9.98
N GLU A 167 -27.28 -12.06 9.10
CA GLU A 167 -26.69 -10.72 9.05
C GLU A 167 -27.67 -9.68 8.48
N THR A 168 -28.53 -10.10 7.54
CA THR A 168 -29.54 -9.24 6.91
C THR A 168 -30.90 -9.27 7.62
N GLY A 169 -31.11 -10.23 8.52
CA GLY A 169 -32.40 -10.47 9.18
C GLY A 169 -33.41 -11.26 8.33
N ALA A 170 -32.98 -11.79 7.18
CA ALA A 170 -33.78 -12.67 6.34
C ALA A 170 -33.89 -14.08 6.93
N ILE A 171 -34.99 -14.78 6.61
CA ILE A 171 -35.22 -16.15 7.08
C ILE A 171 -34.61 -17.17 6.10
N ASP A 172 -34.60 -16.86 4.81
CA ASP A 172 -34.02 -17.68 3.74
C ASP A 172 -33.10 -16.79 2.86
N TYR A 173 -32.11 -17.40 2.22
CA TYR A 173 -31.21 -16.73 1.28
C TYR A 173 -31.97 -16.07 0.12
N LYS A 174 -33.12 -16.64 -0.26
CA LYS A 174 -34.00 -16.10 -1.30
C LYS A 174 -34.67 -14.79 -0.90
N ASP A 175 -34.74 -14.49 0.40
CA ASP A 175 -35.45 -13.33 0.93
C ASP A 175 -34.48 -12.18 1.30
N MET A 176 -33.17 -12.35 1.09
CA MET A 176 -32.16 -11.37 1.49
C MET A 176 -32.14 -10.09 0.63
N TYR A 177 -32.42 -10.20 -0.67
CA TYR A 177 -32.28 -9.11 -1.65
C TYR A 177 -33.47 -9.00 -2.61
N ASN A 178 -34.60 -9.63 -2.26
CA ASN A 178 -35.82 -9.50 -3.04
C ASN A 178 -36.52 -8.20 -2.63
N ASP A 179 -36.19 -7.12 -3.32
CA ASP A 179 -37.07 -5.95 -3.40
C ASP A 179 -38.23 -6.31 -4.34
N GLN A 180 -39.24 -7.00 -3.83
CA GLN A 180 -40.53 -7.10 -4.51
C GLN A 180 -41.36 -5.83 -4.22
N GLU A 181 -41.11 -4.77 -4.98
CA GLU A 181 -42.16 -3.82 -5.42
C GLU A 181 -42.07 -3.55 -6.92
#